data_AF-A0A7H8MHP9-F1
#
_entry.id   AF-A0A7H8MHP9-F1
#
_cell.length_a   1.000
_cell.length_b   1.000
_cell.length_c   1.000
_cell.angle_alpha   90.00
_cell.angle_beta   90.00
_cell.angle_gamma   90.00
#
_symmetry.space_group_name_H-M   'P 1'
#
loop_
_entity.id
_entity.type
_entity.pdbx_description
1 polymer ?
#
loop_
_entity_poly.entity_id
_entity_poly.type
_entity_poly.pdbx_seq_one_letter_code
_entity_poly.pdbx_strand_id
1 'polypeptide(L)'
;MTDRTLTPGPMSVLVDDVRDHGYAIVQTRIERAPAQYRATLCTDLGGCDQAATLLTLAVDEVIEDETSAGLSFARRGGAIIRIPVCDEHRVEASHELFYVLTGKARPDGIRAFDLPGQHINWT
;
A
#
# COMPACT_ATOMS: atom_id res chain seq x y z
N MET A 1 -11.15 -7.30 -18.88
CA MET A 1 -10.32 -6.30 -18.20
C MET A 1 -11.24 -5.47 -17.34
N THR A 2 -11.30 -5.76 -16.05
CA THR A 2 -12.11 -4.97 -15.11
C THR A 2 -11.15 -4.18 -14.24
N ASP A 3 -10.94 -2.93 -14.67
CA ASP A 3 -10.40 -1.86 -13.86
C ASP A 3 -11.11 -1.84 -12.50
N ARG A 4 -10.37 -2.07 -11.43
CA ARG A 4 -10.69 -1.44 -10.15
C ARG A 4 -9.55 -0.52 -9.75
N THR A 5 -9.61 0.64 -10.41
CA THR A 5 -9.61 1.99 -9.83
C THR A 5 -8.96 2.13 -8.46
N LEU A 6 -7.84 2.87 -8.46
CA LEU A 6 -7.55 3.81 -7.38
C LEU A 6 -8.85 4.45 -6.96
N THR A 7 -9.19 4.28 -5.70
CA THR A 7 -10.25 5.10 -5.12
C THR A 7 -9.52 6.19 -4.35
N PRO A 8 -9.46 7.44 -4.86
CA PRO A 8 -9.24 8.60 -3.99
C PRO A 8 -10.47 8.69 -3.07
N GLY A 9 -10.44 7.88 -2.01
CA GLY A 9 -11.51 7.78 -1.04
C GLY A 9 -11.21 8.61 0.20
N PRO A 10 -12.24 9.08 0.92
CA PRO A 10 -12.02 9.69 2.23
C PRO A 10 -11.38 8.66 3.18
N MET A 11 -10.60 9.14 4.16
CA MET A 11 -9.91 8.30 5.15
C MET A 11 -10.84 7.33 5.88
N SER A 12 -12.12 7.68 6.02
CA SER A 12 -13.14 6.80 6.60
C SER A 12 -13.25 5.45 5.90
N VAL A 13 -13.04 5.38 4.58
CA VAL A 13 -13.09 4.12 3.83
C VAL A 13 -11.87 3.24 4.13
N LEU A 14 -10.72 3.86 4.38
CA LEU A 14 -9.52 3.13 4.83
C LEU A 14 -9.74 2.58 6.25
N VAL A 15 -10.30 3.38 7.16
CA VAL A 15 -10.67 2.95 8.52
C VAL A 15 -11.66 1.78 8.47
N ASP A 16 -12.69 1.87 7.63
CA ASP A 16 -13.68 0.81 7.46
C ASP A 16 -13.04 -0.49 6.92
N ASP A 17 -12.17 -0.41 5.90
CA ASP A 17 -11.45 -1.56 5.37
C ASP A 17 -10.56 -2.21 6.45
N VAL A 18 -9.82 -1.41 7.23
CA VAL A 18 -9.01 -1.93 8.36
C VAL A 18 -9.90 -2.61 9.41
N ARG A 19 -11.02 -1.99 9.80
CA ARG A 19 -11.95 -2.56 10.79
C ARG A 19 -12.58 -3.87 10.30
N ASP A 20 -13.02 -3.91 9.05
CA ASP A 20 -13.83 -5.00 8.52
C ASP A 20 -12.96 -6.16 7.98
N HIS A 21 -11.70 -5.91 7.62
CA HIS A 21 -10.81 -6.89 7.01
C HIS A 21 -9.49 -7.11 7.76
N GLY A 22 -9.19 -6.29 8.77
CA GLY A 22 -7.92 -6.30 9.51
C GLY A 22 -6.75 -5.65 8.76
N TYR A 23 -6.99 -5.11 7.56
CA TYR A 23 -5.99 -4.34 6.81
C TYR A 23 -6.63 -3.49 5.70
N ALA A 24 -5.89 -2.49 5.23
CA ALA A 24 -6.15 -1.75 4.00
C ALA A 24 -4.87 -1.67 3.14
N ILE A 25 -5.00 -1.78 1.82
CA ILE A 25 -3.87 -1.63 0.89
C ILE A 25 -3.79 -0.18 0.43
N VAL A 26 -2.62 0.42 0.57
CA VAL A 26 -2.36 1.81 0.22
C VAL A 26 -1.17 1.92 -0.71
N GLN A 27 -1.18 2.95 -1.54
CA GLN A 27 -0.08 3.33 -2.41
C GLN A 27 0.33 4.75 -2.08
N THR A 28 1.63 4.97 -1.99
CA THR A 28 2.19 6.31 -1.83
C THR A 28 3.39 6.49 -2.73
N ARG A 29 3.72 7.75 -3.01
CA ARG A 29 4.87 8.13 -3.81
C ARG A 29 6.17 7.78 -3.08
N ILE A 30 7.09 7.10 -3.77
CA ILE A 30 8.29 6.55 -3.14
C ILE A 30 9.19 7.63 -2.55
N GLU A 31 9.24 8.82 -3.15
CA GLU A 31 10.03 9.96 -2.66
C GLU A 31 9.57 10.46 -1.28
N ARG A 32 8.34 10.13 -0.88
CA ARG A 32 7.77 10.49 0.42
C ARG A 32 8.06 9.47 1.52
N ALA A 33 8.52 8.28 1.15
CA ALA A 33 8.96 7.28 2.10
C ALA A 33 10.33 7.65 2.71
N PRO A 34 10.60 7.27 3.97
CA PRO A 34 11.95 7.29 4.55
C PRO A 34 12.97 6.63 3.64
N ALA A 35 14.21 7.12 3.64
CA ALA A 35 15.27 6.67 2.74
C ALA A 35 15.48 5.13 2.78
N GLN A 36 15.34 4.51 3.95
CA GLN A 36 15.46 3.06 4.15
C GLN A 36 14.36 2.22 3.47
N TYR A 37 13.25 2.84 3.11
CA TYR A 37 12.12 2.20 2.44
C TYR A 37 12.02 2.54 0.96
N ARG A 38 12.79 3.53 0.50
CA ARG A 38 12.93 3.83 -0.93
C ARG A 38 13.67 2.69 -1.61
N ALA A 39 13.18 2.30 -2.78
CA ALA A 39 13.82 1.36 -3.66
C ALA A 39 14.12 2.06 -4.98
N THR A 40 15.22 1.69 -5.62
CA THR A 40 15.63 2.28 -6.89
C THR A 40 14.93 1.66 -8.08
N LEU A 41 14.47 0.41 -7.96
CA LEU A 41 13.89 -0.37 -9.05
C LEU A 41 12.52 -0.89 -8.67
N CYS A 42 11.69 -1.05 -9.71
CA CYS A 42 10.45 -1.80 -9.64
C CYS A 42 10.75 -3.22 -9.14
N THR A 43 9.90 -3.73 -8.25
CA THR A 43 9.88 -5.16 -7.95
C THR A 43 9.57 -5.88 -9.26
N ASP A 44 10.32 -6.94 -9.56
CA ASP A 44 10.32 -7.67 -10.83
C ASP A 44 8.99 -8.41 -11.11
N LEU A 45 7.89 -7.65 -11.16
CA LEU A 45 6.57 -8.09 -11.57
C LEU A 45 6.56 -8.09 -13.09
N GLY A 46 7.10 -9.15 -13.69
CA GLY A 46 7.08 -9.35 -15.15
C GLY A 46 8.32 -8.91 -15.92
N GLY A 47 9.51 -8.91 -15.32
CA GLY A 47 10.76 -8.57 -16.01
C GLY A 47 11.09 -7.07 -15.96
N CYS A 48 10.46 -6.30 -15.07
CA CYS A 48 10.55 -4.84 -15.08
C CYS A 48 11.88 -4.33 -14.50
N ASP A 49 12.59 -3.53 -15.27
CA ASP A 49 13.85 -2.87 -14.90
C ASP A 49 13.70 -1.36 -14.68
N GLN A 50 12.48 -0.83 -14.74
CA GLN A 50 12.20 0.59 -14.54
C GLN A 50 12.43 1.03 -13.09
N ALA A 51 12.64 2.32 -12.91
CA ALA A 51 12.70 2.92 -11.58
C ALA A 51 11.35 2.82 -10.86
N ALA A 52 11.36 2.46 -9.58
CA ALA A 52 10.15 2.50 -8.77
C ALA A 52 9.73 3.96 -8.52
N THR A 53 8.43 4.23 -8.66
CA THR A 53 7.81 5.55 -8.40
C THR A 53 6.78 5.49 -7.27
N LEU A 54 6.32 4.29 -6.93
CA LEU A 54 5.30 4.01 -5.93
C LEU A 54 5.81 2.98 -4.92
N LEU A 55 5.26 3.08 -3.71
CA LEU A 55 5.38 2.07 -2.67
C LEU A 55 3.98 1.58 -2.32
N THR A 56 3.72 0.29 -2.56
CA THR A 56 2.49 -0.38 -2.15
C THR A 56 2.69 -0.97 -0.76
N LEU A 57 1.79 -0.65 0.16
CA LEU A 57 1.90 -0.90 1.60
C LEU A 57 0.57 -1.42 2.14
N ALA A 58 0.62 -2.10 3.27
CA ALA A 58 -0.57 -2.54 3.99
C ALA A 58 -0.64 -1.82 5.32
N VAL A 59 -1.75 -1.13 5.56
CA VAL A 59 -2.10 -0.55 6.85
C VAL A 59 -2.85 -1.61 7.65
N ASP A 60 -2.44 -1.87 8.89
CA ASP A 60 -3.12 -2.80 9.80
C ASP A 60 -3.86 -2.10 10.95
N GLU A 61 -3.53 -0.84 11.22
CA GLU A 61 -4.20 -0.02 12.23
C GLU A 61 -4.20 1.46 11.82
N VAL A 62 -5.30 2.14 12.09
CA VAL A 62 -5.40 3.61 11.98
C VAL A 62 -5.35 4.18 13.38
N ILE A 63 -4.37 5.04 13.64
CA ILE A 63 -4.15 5.67 14.95
C ILE A 63 -4.84 7.02 14.91
N GLU A 64 -5.98 7.15 15.58
CA GLU A 64 -6.62 8.45 15.78
C GLU A 64 -6.06 9.09 17.05
N ASP A 65 -5.20 10.12 16.91
CA ASP A 65 -4.83 11.02 18.01
C ASP A 65 -5.57 12.35 17.86
N GLU A 66 -5.81 13.07 18.96
CA GLU A 66 -6.58 14.32 19.04
C GLU A 66 -6.06 15.42 18.10
N THR A 67 -4.83 15.27 17.58
CA THR A 67 -4.18 16.23 16.68
C THR A 67 -3.77 15.67 15.31
N SER A 68 -3.79 14.34 15.10
CA SER A 68 -3.46 13.75 13.79
C SER A 68 -3.92 12.29 13.65
N ALA A 69 -4.37 11.91 12.44
CA ALA A 69 -4.56 10.51 12.07
C ALA A 69 -3.22 9.93 11.58
N GLY A 70 -2.66 8.99 12.33
CA GLY A 70 -1.50 8.18 11.94
C GLY A 70 -1.92 6.85 11.32
N LEU A 71 -1.01 6.23 10.57
CA LEU A 71 -1.19 4.89 10.00
C LEU A 71 -0.10 3.98 10.56
N SER A 72 -0.48 2.79 11.06
CA SER A 72 0.43 1.68 11.33
C SER A 72 0.48 0.76 10.12
N PHE A 73 1.66 0.21 9.83
CA PHE A 73 1.86 -0.71 8.72
C PHE A 73 2.04 -2.15 9.17
N ALA A 74 1.48 -3.06 8.37
CA ALA A 74 1.68 -4.48 8.53
C ALA A 74 3.17 -4.84 8.43
N ARG A 75 3.63 -5.68 9.36
CA ARG A 75 5.03 -6.11 9.47
C ARG A 75 5.18 -7.62 9.38
N ARG A 76 6.28 -8.07 8.79
CA ARG A 76 6.73 -9.47 8.79
C ARG A 76 8.19 -9.53 9.20
N GLY A 77 8.49 -10.28 10.26
CA GLY A 77 9.86 -10.37 10.78
C GLY A 77 10.44 -9.04 11.24
N GLY A 78 9.60 -8.12 11.74
CA GLY A 78 9.99 -6.79 12.21
C GLY A 78 10.08 -5.70 11.13
N ALA A 79 10.01 -6.06 9.85
CA ALA A 79 10.06 -5.11 8.73
C ALA A 79 8.67 -4.85 8.14
N ILE A 80 8.42 -3.61 7.69
CA ILE A 80 7.22 -3.23 6.96
C ILE A 80 7.15 -4.03 5.66
N ILE A 81 5.99 -4.66 5.41
CA ILE A 81 5.70 -5.33 4.16
C ILE A 81 5.43 -4.25 3.09
N ARG A 82 6.25 -4.23 2.05
CA ARG A 82 6.18 -3.22 0.99
C ARG A 82 6.54 -3.81 -0.37
N ILE A 83 5.89 -3.32 -1.41
CA ILE A 83 6.19 -3.67 -2.81
C ILE A 83 6.43 -2.37 -3.59
N PRO A 84 7.70 -1.99 -3.83
CA PRO A 84 8.03 -0.85 -4.68
C PRO A 84 7.76 -1.19 -6.14
N VAL A 85 7.08 -0.31 -6.87
CA VAL A 85 6.76 -0.49 -8.30
C VAL A 85 6.76 0.83 -9.06
N CYS A 86 6.86 0.77 -10.39
CA CYS A 86 6.50 1.90 -11.25
C CYS A 86 4.97 2.05 -11.34
N ASP A 87 4.50 3.16 -11.91
CA ASP A 87 3.06 3.43 -12.05
C ASP A 87 2.33 2.38 -12.93
N GLU A 88 3.04 1.71 -13.85
CA GLU A 88 2.49 0.65 -14.71
C GLU A 88 2.10 -0.59 -13.91
N HIS A 89 2.95 -1.03 -12.96
CA HIS A 89 2.74 -2.26 -12.17
C HIS A 89 1.95 -2.04 -10.87
N ARG A 90 1.22 -0.93 -10.78
CA ARG A 90 0.53 -0.54 -9.55
C ARG A 90 -0.59 -1.50 -9.16
N VAL A 91 -1.27 -2.09 -10.15
CA VAL A 91 -2.40 -2.99 -9.91
C VAL A 91 -1.84 -4.33 -9.43
N GLU A 92 -0.87 -4.86 -10.14
CA GLU A 92 -0.13 -6.08 -9.82
C GLU A 92 0.44 -6.02 -8.40
N ALA A 93 1.04 -4.91 -8.00
CA ALA A 93 1.56 -4.73 -6.65
C ALA A 93 0.48 -4.85 -5.56
N SER A 94 -0.74 -4.37 -5.83
CA SER A 94 -1.85 -4.46 -4.88
C SER A 94 -2.34 -5.91 -4.77
N HIS A 95 -2.36 -6.63 -5.89
CA HIS A 95 -2.68 -8.07 -5.94
C HIS A 95 -1.65 -8.93 -5.22
N GLU A 96 -0.38 -8.69 -5.47
CA GLU A 96 0.71 -9.40 -4.82
C GLU A 96 0.69 -9.13 -3.32
N LEU A 97 0.49 -7.88 -2.89
CA LEU A 97 0.45 -7.56 -1.47
C LEU A 97 -0.74 -8.24 -0.77
N PHE A 98 -1.92 -8.28 -1.39
CA PHE A 98 -3.06 -9.04 -0.85
C PHE A 98 -2.72 -10.52 -0.67
N TYR A 99 -2.05 -11.12 -1.67
CA TYR A 99 -1.63 -12.52 -1.59
C TYR A 99 -0.64 -12.72 -0.43
N VAL A 100 0.34 -11.84 -0.28
CA VAL A 100 1.30 -11.88 0.84
C VAL A 100 0.63 -11.79 2.21
N LEU A 101 -0.42 -10.96 2.35
CA LEU A 101 -1.15 -10.78 3.61
C LEU A 101 -2.06 -11.98 3.94
N THR A 102 -2.75 -12.53 2.94
CA THR A 102 -3.88 -13.44 3.18
C THR A 102 -3.59 -14.90 2.79
N GLY A 103 -2.54 -15.15 2.01
CA GLY A 103 -2.26 -16.44 1.38
C GLY A 103 -3.30 -16.85 0.31
N LYS A 104 -4.20 -15.93 -0.08
CA LYS A 104 -5.30 -16.20 -1.01
C LYS A 104 -5.08 -15.43 -2.30
N ALA A 105 -5.42 -16.04 -3.43
CA ALA A 105 -5.62 -15.30 -4.67
C ALA A 105 -6.98 -14.58 -4.58
N ARG A 106 -7.02 -13.24 -4.70
CA ARG A 106 -8.29 -12.52 -4.76
C ARG A 106 -8.86 -12.57 -6.18
N PRO A 107 -10.14 -12.90 -6.36
CA PRO A 107 -10.84 -12.61 -7.60
C PRO A 107 -11.16 -11.11 -7.69
N ASP A 108 -11.03 -10.56 -8.90
CA ASP A 108 -11.35 -9.21 -9.38
C ASP A 108 -11.47 -8.08 -8.35
N GLY A 109 -10.45 -7.22 -8.35
CA GLY A 109 -10.60 -5.83 -7.94
C GLY A 109 -10.24 -5.50 -6.50
N ILE A 110 -8.95 -5.28 -6.28
CA ILE A 110 -8.42 -4.83 -5.00
C ILE A 110 -8.55 -3.32 -4.90
N ARG A 111 -9.14 -2.86 -3.80
CA ARG A 111 -9.16 -1.44 -3.45
C ARG A 111 -7.77 -1.07 -2.92
N ALA A 112 -7.08 -0.22 -3.67
CA ALA A 112 -5.86 0.44 -3.24
C ALA A 112 -6.13 1.94 -3.08
N PHE A 113 -5.79 2.48 -1.90
CA PHE A 113 -5.95 3.91 -1.62
C PHE A 113 -4.69 4.66 -2.01
N ASP A 114 -4.85 5.77 -2.75
CA ASP A 114 -3.74 6.69 -2.98
C ASP A 114 -3.64 7.65 -1.80
N LEU A 115 -2.46 7.74 -1.18
CA LEU A 115 -2.20 8.63 -0.04
C LEU A 115 -1.21 9.75 -0.42
N PRO A 116 -1.53 10.64 -1.38
CA PRO A 116 -0.68 11.77 -1.67
C PRO A 116 -0.90 12.86 -0.60
N GLY A 117 -0.08 12.86 0.45
CA GLY A 117 0.09 14.04 1.33
C GLY A 117 -0.42 13.85 2.75
N GLN A 118 -0.74 12.62 3.12
CA GLN A 118 -1.07 12.25 4.48
C GLN A 118 0.20 12.07 5.31
N HIS A 119 0.15 12.46 6.58
CA HIS A 119 1.25 12.23 7.51
C HIS A 119 1.30 10.75 7.87
N ILE A 120 2.17 10.02 7.19
CA ILE A 120 2.38 8.61 7.43
C ILE A 120 3.35 8.45 8.61
N ASN A 121 2.92 7.73 9.65
CA ASN A 121 3.84 7.29 10.69
C ASN A 121 4.60 6.04 10.21
N TRP A 122 5.91 6.16 10.08
CA TRP A 122 6.79 5.08 9.59
C TRP A 122 7.49 4.32 10.72
N THR A 123 7.16 4.63 11.98
CA THR A 123 7.76 3.99 13.16
C THR A 123 7.34 2.55 13.34
#